data_AF-A0A915BTZ8-F1
#
_entry.id   AF-A0A915BTZ8-F1
#
_cell.length_a   1.000
_cell.length_b   1.000
_cell.length_c   1.000
_cell.angle_alpha   90.00
_cell.angle_beta   90.00
_cell.angle_gamma   90.00
#
_symmetry.space_group_name_H-M   'P 1'
#
loop_
_entity.id
_entity.type
_entity.pdbx_description
1 polymer ?
#
loop_
_entity_poly.entity_id
_entity_poly.type
_entity_poly.pdbx_seq_one_letter_code
_entity_poly.pdbx_strand_id
1 'polypeptide(L)'
;LELRSFDISYCAFRSLPPTLLDWSRLKTLHLSGNPFHCDQELISFLPGVLRQLDIHNATCSSPKELIDEDIASLETLTSSIGEWELSVIIVCSVLTILSLLAIPICWMCRRIEFFNQSKTKSRTPLYRNSILS
;
A
#
# COMPACT_ATOMS: atom_id res chain seq x y z
N LEU A 1 19.24 -14.55 33.24
CA LEU A 1 19.63 -15.64 32.31
C LEU A 1 19.09 -15.25 30.95
N GLU A 2 19.96 -14.94 30.00
CA GLU A 2 19.56 -14.49 28.67
C GLU A 2 19.67 -15.65 27.70
N LEU A 3 18.57 -16.02 27.07
CA LEU A 3 18.55 -17.10 26.09
C LEU A 3 19.20 -16.61 24.79
N ARG A 4 20.32 -17.23 24.41
CA ARG A 4 21.06 -16.88 23.17
C ARG A 4 20.89 -17.91 22.07
N SER A 5 20.56 -19.14 22.44
CA SER A 5 20.36 -20.26 21.54
C SER A 5 19.03 -20.91 21.84
N PHE A 6 18.23 -21.12 20.80
CA PHE A 6 16.95 -21.81 20.90
C PHE A 6 16.85 -22.86 19.79
N ASP A 7 16.74 -24.13 20.17
CA ASP A 7 16.63 -25.24 19.24
C ASP A 7 15.32 -25.98 19.51
N ILE A 8 14.44 -25.99 18.51
CA ILE A 8 13.17 -26.72 18.54
C ILE A 8 12.98 -27.52 17.25
N SER A 9 14.07 -28.02 16.69
CA SER A 9 14.03 -28.82 15.47
C SER A 9 13.25 -30.12 15.66
N TYR A 10 12.51 -30.55 14.63
CA TYR A 10 11.78 -31.83 14.61
C TYR A 10 10.80 -32.04 15.78
N CYS A 11 10.21 -30.96 16.29
CA CYS A 11 9.29 -30.99 17.43
C CYS A 11 7.81 -30.96 17.03
N ALA A 12 7.51 -31.12 15.74
CA ALA A 12 6.15 -31.07 15.18
C ALA A 12 5.37 -29.78 15.51
N PHE A 13 6.08 -28.65 15.72
CA PHE A 13 5.45 -27.37 15.98
C PHE A 13 4.71 -26.84 14.75
N ARG A 14 3.52 -26.27 15.00
CA ARG A 14 2.69 -25.66 13.95
C ARG A 14 2.74 -24.15 13.94
N SER A 15 2.97 -23.51 15.07
CA SER A 15 3.06 -22.05 15.17
C SER A 15 3.94 -21.66 16.35
N LEU A 16 4.45 -20.43 16.31
CA LEU A 16 5.31 -19.84 17.34
C LEU A 16 4.76 -18.46 17.67
N PRO A 17 4.41 -18.18 18.94
CA PRO A 17 3.93 -16.87 19.30
C PRO A 17 5.10 -15.87 19.38
N PRO A 18 4.90 -14.60 18.98
CA PRO A 18 5.93 -13.57 19.05
C PRO A 18 6.36 -13.27 20.49
N THR A 19 5.51 -13.56 21.47
CA THR A 19 5.76 -13.33 22.90
C THR A 19 6.53 -14.46 23.59
N LEU A 20 6.83 -15.55 22.89
CA LEU A 20 7.51 -16.72 23.47
C LEU A 20 8.87 -16.35 24.08
N LEU A 21 9.60 -15.50 23.38
CA LEU A 21 10.98 -15.16 23.70
C LEU A 21 11.34 -13.81 23.06
N ASP A 22 12.44 -13.22 23.51
CA ASP A 22 12.96 -12.00 22.93
C ASP A 22 13.79 -12.32 21.68
N TRP A 23 13.12 -12.41 20.53
CA TRP A 23 13.71 -12.79 19.24
C TRP A 23 14.86 -11.89 18.81
N SER A 24 14.86 -10.62 19.25
CA SER A 24 15.89 -9.63 18.91
C SER A 24 17.26 -9.97 19.50
N ARG A 25 17.29 -10.80 20.55
CA ARG A 25 18.49 -11.13 21.33
C ARG A 25 19.04 -12.51 21.04
N LEU A 26 18.32 -13.33 20.26
CA LEU A 26 18.81 -14.62 19.84
C LEU A 26 20.03 -14.47 18.92
N LYS A 27 20.94 -15.43 19.03
CA LYS A 27 22.07 -15.59 18.12
C LYS A 27 21.93 -16.82 17.24
N THR A 28 21.30 -17.86 17.76
CA THR A 28 21.11 -19.13 17.08
C THR A 28 19.68 -19.61 17.29
N LEU A 29 19.04 -19.99 16.19
CA LEU A 29 17.67 -20.47 16.15
C LEU A 29 17.61 -21.66 15.20
N HIS A 30 17.06 -22.79 15.64
CA HIS A 30 16.81 -23.93 14.77
C HIS A 30 15.34 -24.33 14.80
N LEU A 31 14.71 -24.25 13.63
CA LEU A 31 13.28 -24.49 13.44
C LEU A 31 13.00 -25.64 12.45
N SER A 32 14.03 -26.26 11.89
CA SER A 32 13.90 -27.26 10.82
C SER A 32 13.06 -28.46 11.22
N GLY A 33 12.33 -29.03 10.26
CA GLY A 33 11.55 -30.26 10.48
C GLY A 33 10.25 -30.06 11.29
N ASN A 34 9.75 -28.82 11.36
CA ASN A 34 8.46 -28.52 11.96
C ASN A 34 7.40 -28.20 10.88
N PRO A 35 6.18 -28.74 10.99
CA PRO A 35 5.09 -28.49 10.05
C PRO A 35 4.44 -27.14 10.34
N PHE A 36 5.14 -26.04 10.05
CA PHE A 36 4.63 -24.70 10.30
C PHE A 36 3.36 -24.41 9.49
N HIS A 37 2.36 -23.89 10.18
CA HIS A 37 1.20 -23.28 9.60
C HIS A 37 1.47 -21.78 9.50
N CYS A 38 1.81 -21.33 8.31
CA CYS A 38 2.14 -19.95 7.98
C CYS A 38 0.87 -19.11 7.92
N ASP A 39 0.35 -18.80 9.11
CA ASP A 39 -0.71 -17.82 9.31
C ASP A 39 -0.14 -16.39 9.31
N GLN A 40 -1.05 -15.42 9.31
CA GLN A 40 -0.70 -14.01 9.31
C GLN A 40 0.13 -13.61 10.53
N GLU A 41 -0.09 -14.25 11.69
CA GLU A 41 0.66 -13.95 12.91
C GLU A 41 2.12 -14.41 12.77
N LEU A 42 2.36 -15.63 12.31
CA LEU A 42 3.70 -16.17 12.09
C LEU A 42 4.47 -15.36 11.05
N ILE A 43 3.83 -15.08 9.90
CA ILE A 43 4.42 -14.33 8.78
C ILE A 43 4.72 -12.87 9.19
N SER A 44 4.02 -12.33 10.20
CA SER A 44 4.22 -10.94 10.61
C SER A 44 5.59 -10.65 11.23
N PHE A 45 6.21 -11.63 11.88
CA PHE A 45 7.47 -11.43 12.61
C PHE A 45 8.56 -12.43 12.23
N LEU A 46 8.21 -13.70 11.99
CA LEU A 46 9.19 -14.78 11.85
C LEU A 46 10.11 -14.62 10.64
N PRO A 47 9.64 -14.22 9.44
CA PRO A 47 10.51 -13.96 8.29
C PRO A 47 11.60 -12.93 8.59
N GLY A 48 11.27 -11.87 9.33
CA GLY A 48 12.23 -10.83 9.73
C GLY A 48 13.30 -11.37 10.67
N VAL A 49 12.91 -12.21 11.64
CA VAL A 49 13.85 -12.86 12.57
C VAL A 49 14.77 -13.84 11.84
N LEU A 50 14.22 -14.65 10.94
CA LEU A 50 15.00 -15.62 10.17
C LEU A 50 16.01 -14.94 9.26
N ARG A 51 15.62 -13.84 8.59
CA ARG A 51 16.53 -13.01 7.79
C ARG A 51 17.64 -12.38 8.63
N GLN A 52 17.33 -11.89 9.83
CA GLN A 52 18.33 -11.32 10.74
C GLN A 52 19.39 -12.35 11.14
N LEU A 53 18.99 -13.61 11.25
CA LEU A 53 19.86 -14.72 11.65
C LEU A 53 20.42 -15.52 10.46
N ASP A 54 20.09 -15.15 9.22
CA ASP A 54 20.44 -15.84 7.97
C ASP A 54 20.06 -17.34 7.95
N ILE A 55 18.83 -17.64 8.38
CA ILE A 55 18.29 -18.99 8.48
C ILE A 55 17.26 -19.24 7.37
N HIS A 56 17.49 -20.29 6.57
CA HIS A 56 16.66 -20.66 5.40
C HIS A 56 16.13 -22.10 5.47
N ASN A 57 16.09 -22.70 6.68
CA ASN A 57 15.77 -24.11 6.88
C ASN A 57 14.38 -24.34 7.51
N ALA A 58 13.50 -23.34 7.45
CA ALA A 58 12.16 -23.39 8.00
C ALA A 58 11.14 -23.18 6.88
N THR A 59 10.39 -24.23 6.55
CA THR A 59 9.39 -24.19 5.48
C THR A 59 7.98 -24.27 6.01
N CYS A 60 7.05 -23.73 5.23
CA CYS A 60 5.63 -23.81 5.50
C CYS A 60 5.08 -25.18 5.08
N SER A 61 4.30 -25.82 5.96
CA SER A 61 3.53 -27.03 5.66
C SER A 61 2.06 -26.74 5.38
N SER A 62 1.60 -25.53 5.69
CA SER A 62 0.22 -25.06 5.55
C SER A 62 0.22 -23.53 5.56
N PRO A 63 -0.74 -22.83 4.90
CA PRO A 63 -1.84 -23.36 4.09
C PRO A 63 -1.36 -23.84 2.70
N LYS A 64 -2.26 -24.43 1.90
CA LYS A 64 -1.91 -25.15 0.65
C LYS A 64 -1.16 -24.27 -0.37
N GLU A 65 -1.41 -22.98 -0.30
CA GLU A 65 -0.88 -21.96 -1.19
C GLU A 65 0.61 -21.68 -0.93
N LEU A 66 1.10 -22.01 0.28
CA LEU A 66 2.46 -21.73 0.75
C LEU A 66 3.22 -23.01 1.10
N ILE A 67 2.76 -24.19 0.68
CA ILE A 67 3.45 -25.44 1.00
C ILE A 67 4.86 -25.44 0.41
N ASP A 68 5.84 -25.86 1.21
CA ASP A 68 7.27 -25.96 0.90
C ASP A 68 7.96 -24.61 0.60
N GLU A 69 7.27 -23.48 0.79
CA GLU A 69 7.89 -22.16 0.75
C GLU A 69 8.74 -21.90 1.99
N ASP A 70 9.88 -21.25 1.79
CA ASP A 70 10.78 -20.84 2.87
C ASP A 70 10.20 -19.63 3.61
N ILE A 71 10.11 -19.72 4.93
CA ILE A 71 9.56 -18.64 5.75
C ILE A 71 10.45 -17.39 5.65
N ALA A 72 11.75 -17.51 5.42
CA ALA A 72 12.64 -16.36 5.24
C ALA A 72 12.46 -15.65 3.88
N SER A 73 11.95 -16.36 2.88
CA SER A 73 11.66 -15.83 1.54
C SER A 73 10.31 -15.12 1.49
N LEU A 74 9.38 -15.51 2.35
CA LEU A 74 8.09 -14.83 2.52
C LEU A 74 8.35 -13.37 2.80
N GLU A 75 8.07 -12.54 1.80
CA GLU A 75 7.96 -11.12 1.99
C GLU A 75 6.94 -10.93 3.11
N THR A 76 7.28 -10.14 4.13
CA THR A 76 6.30 -9.72 5.12
C THR A 76 5.18 -9.05 4.34
N LEU A 77 4.15 -9.79 3.95
CA LEU A 77 2.92 -9.27 3.35
C LEU A 77 2.18 -8.38 4.36
N THR A 78 2.71 -8.31 5.59
CA THR A 78 2.38 -7.39 6.67
C THR A 78 3.25 -6.14 6.73
N SER A 79 4.24 -5.96 5.85
CA SER A 79 4.66 -4.62 5.45
C SER A 79 3.47 -4.06 4.67
N SER A 80 2.47 -3.57 5.40
CA SER A 80 2.37 -2.13 5.54
C SER A 80 2.27 -1.56 4.13
N ILE A 81 1.12 -1.77 3.49
CA ILE A 81 0.51 -0.59 2.86
C ILE A 81 0.42 0.38 4.03
N GLY A 82 1.44 1.23 4.18
CA GLY A 82 1.53 2.13 5.32
C GLY A 82 0.21 2.87 5.41
N GLU A 83 -0.26 3.19 6.59
CA GLU A 83 -1.51 3.96 6.74
C GLU A 83 -1.48 5.26 5.89
N TRP A 84 -0.27 5.75 5.57
CA TRP A 84 0.01 6.83 4.62
C TRP A 84 -0.08 6.44 3.13
N GLU A 85 0.21 5.20 2.72
CA GLU A 85 0.04 4.73 1.34
C GLU A 85 -1.43 4.71 0.93
N LEU A 86 -2.32 4.22 1.80
CA LEU A 86 -3.78 4.30 1.57
C LEU A 86 -4.25 5.76 1.49
N SER A 87 -3.71 6.61 2.37
CA SER A 87 -4.04 8.04 2.39
C SER A 87 -3.61 8.74 1.10
N VAL A 88 -2.41 8.46 0.59
CA VAL A 88 -1.90 9.02 -0.67
C VAL A 88 -2.73 8.55 -1.86
N ILE A 89 -3.09 7.26 -1.93
CA ILE A 89 -3.95 6.72 -2.99
C ILE A 89 -5.30 7.43 -3.02
N ILE A 90 -5.94 7.60 -1.85
CA ILE A 90 -7.24 8.28 -1.73
C ILE A 90 -7.11 9.75 -2.18
N VAL A 91 -6.12 10.49 -1.70
CA VAL A 91 -5.92 11.90 -2.08
C VAL A 91 -5.68 12.05 -3.59
N CYS A 92 -4.81 11.22 -4.17
CA CYS A 92 -4.55 11.22 -5.61
C CYS A 92 -5.81 10.91 -6.44
N SER A 93 -6.63 9.95 -5.99
CA SER A 93 -7.90 9.62 -6.66
C SER A 93 -8.89 10.79 -6.60
N VAL A 94 -9.01 11.48 -5.47
CA VAL A 94 -9.91 12.64 -5.33
C VAL A 94 -9.44 13.80 -6.21
N LEU A 95 -8.14 14.09 -6.25
CA LEU A 95 -7.57 15.16 -7.08
C LEU A 95 -7.78 14.91 -8.58
N THR A 96 -7.62 13.67 -9.03
CA THR A 96 -7.85 13.31 -10.43
C THR A 96 -9.33 13.45 -10.81
N ILE A 97 -10.25 13.01 -9.96
CA ILE A 97 -11.70 13.18 -10.18
C ILE A 97 -12.09 14.65 -10.21
N LEU A 98 -11.62 15.47 -9.26
CA LEU A 98 -11.89 16.91 -9.25
C LEU A 98 -11.38 17.61 -10.51
N SER A 99 -10.20 17.24 -10.98
CA SER A 99 -9.62 17.79 -12.21
C SER A 99 -10.46 17.39 -13.43
N LEU A 100 -10.88 16.13 -13.51
CA LEU A 100 -11.74 15.63 -14.60
C LEU A 100 -13.12 16.27 -14.63
N LEU A 101 -13.65 16.73 -13.50
CA LEU A 101 -14.91 17.47 -13.43
C LEU A 101 -14.72 18.96 -13.67
N ALA A 102 -13.63 19.56 -13.16
CA ALA A 102 -13.36 20.99 -13.32
C ALA A 102 -13.02 21.37 -14.77
N ILE A 103 -12.27 20.53 -15.50
CA ILE A 103 -11.91 20.78 -16.91
C ILE A 103 -13.15 20.96 -17.82
N PRO A 104 -14.15 20.06 -17.85
CA PRO A 104 -15.33 20.21 -18.69
C PRO A 104 -16.24 21.35 -18.21
N ILE A 105 -16.33 21.59 -16.90
CA ILE A 105 -17.10 22.72 -16.34
C ILE A 105 -16.46 24.04 -16.78
N CYS A 106 -15.15 24.21 -16.60
CA CYS A 106 -14.40 25.39 -17.05
C CYS A 106 -14.48 25.56 -18.57
N TRP A 107 -14.37 24.47 -19.33
CA TRP A 107 -14.49 24.50 -20.78
C TRP A 107 -15.90 24.96 -21.21
N MET A 108 -16.95 24.47 -20.55
CA MET A 108 -18.33 24.91 -20.79
C MET A 108 -18.56 26.36 -20.36
N CYS A 109 -18.08 26.79 -19.19
CA CYS A 109 -18.18 28.19 -18.74
C CYS A 109 -17.52 29.15 -19.73
N ARG A 110 -16.29 28.85 -20.17
CA ARG A 110 -15.59 29.65 -21.18
C ARG A 110 -16.30 29.65 -22.54
N ARG A 111 -16.90 28.52 -22.92
CA ARG A 111 -17.67 28.41 -24.17
C ARG A 111 -18.95 29.27 -24.11
N ILE A 112 -19.64 29.28 -22.97
CA ILE A 112 -20.83 30.11 -22.75
C ILE A 112 -20.45 31.60 -22.78
N GLU A 113 -19.34 31.97 -22.13
CA GLU A 113 -18.86 33.36 -22.13
C GLU A 113 -18.44 33.84 -23.53
N PHE A 114 -17.74 33.01 -24.30
CA PHE A 114 -17.40 33.30 -25.71
C PHE A 114 -18.65 33.47 -26.58
N PHE A 115 -19.67 32.63 -26.38
CA PHE A 115 -20.94 32.77 -27.09
C PHE A 115 -21.72 34.03 -26.67
N ASN A 116 -21.62 34.43 -25.40
CA ASN A 116 -22.18 35.70 -24.92
C ASN A 116 -21.43 36.90 -25.51
N GLN A 117 -20.10 36.85 -25.62
CA GLN A 117 -19.32 37.90 -26.27
C GLN A 117 -19.62 38.02 -27.77
N SER A 118 -19.90 36.92 -28.48
CA SER A 118 -20.30 36.99 -29.89
C SER A 118 -21.66 37.68 -30.06
N LYS A 119 -22.59 37.48 -29.11
CA LYS A 119 -23.89 38.16 -29.06
C LYS A 119 -23.80 39.64 -28.71
N THR A 120 -22.87 40.06 -27.84
CA THR A 120 -22.71 41.49 -27.50
C THR A 120 -21.96 42.25 -28.60
N LYS A 121 -20.99 41.63 -29.27
CA LYS A 121 -20.27 42.25 -30.41
C LYS A 121 -21.17 42.44 -31.65
N SER A 122 -22.24 41.66 -31.81
CA SER A 122 -23.24 41.88 -32.88
C SER A 122 -24.25 43.00 -32.58
N ARG A 123 -24.22 43.58 -31.38
CA ARG A 123 -25.17 44.61 -30.90
C ARG A 123 -24.50 45.97 -30.65
N THR A 124 -23.55 46.38 -31.48
CA THR A 124 -23.20 47.81 -31.60
C THR A 124 -24.16 48.46 -32.62
N PRO A 125 -25.14 49.28 -32.19
CA PRO A 125 -25.84 50.16 -33.12
C PRO A 125 -24.88 51.26 -33.58
N LEU A 126 -24.60 51.30 -34.88
CA LEU A 126 -24.14 52.51 -35.56
C LEU A 126 -25.29 53.52 -35.54
N TYR A 127 -25.38 54.33 -34.48
CA TYR A 127 -26.13 55.57 -34.51
C TYR A 127 -25.22 56.70 -34.03
N ARG A 128 -24.46 57.24 -34.99
CA ARG A 128 -23.92 58.59 -34.90
C ARG A 128 -24.60 59.41 -35.99
N ASN A 129 -25.88 59.71 -35.77
CA ASN A 129 -26.55 60.75 -36.53
C ASN A 129 -25.89 62.10 -36.20
N SER A 130 -25.37 62.72 -37.25
CA SER A 130 -25.68 64.10 -37.63
C SER A 130 -26.58 64.86 -36.65
N ILE A 131 -26.05 65.93 -36.06
CA ILE A 131 -26.72 67.21 -35.73
C ILE A 131 -25.64 68.19 -35.23
N LEU A 132 -25.88 69.48 -35.49
CA LEU A 132 -25.07 70.69 -35.32
C LEU A 132 -24.29 71.01 -36.61
N SER A 133 -24.91 71.72 -37.56
CA SER A 133 -25.35 73.14 -37.53
C SER A 133 -24.20 74.12 -37.42
#